data_AF-A0A2S6GQH8-F1
#
_entry.id   AF-A0A2S6GQH8-F1
#
_cell.length_a   1.000
_cell.length_b   1.000
_cell.length_c   1.000
_cell.angle_alpha   90.00
_cell.angle_beta   90.00
_cell.angle_gamma   90.00
#
_symmetry.space_group_name_H-M   'P 1'
#
loop_
_entity.id
_entity.type
_entity.pdbx_description
1 polymer ?
#
loop_
_entity_poly.entity_id
_entity_poly.type
_entity_poly.pdbx_seq_one_letter_code
_entity_poly.pdbx_strand_id
1 'polypeptide(L)'
;MTRYEDLTPYEYSKLRPPWRAAVNIGWLEPDAPYAVGPVEDGVVDMLVRLSHTHIANVTRGIYRCRFCGAFKLSLNVPEISGASTLLGHAEIHFKGHDGTVYAAPSLIAHYVAEHDYSPPRQFIEAAWEVDRSTPRVRHSRGVPVNG
;
A
#
# COMPACT_ATOMS: atom_id res chain seq x y z
N MET A 1 -0.99 -2.33 -14.30
CA MET A 1 0.17 -1.49 -13.99
C MET A 1 1.31 -2.06 -14.78
N THR A 2 2.45 -1.38 -14.79
CA THR A 2 3.68 -2.02 -15.24
C THR A 2 4.17 -2.91 -14.10
N ARG A 3 4.58 -4.14 -14.41
CA ARG A 3 5.18 -5.05 -13.43
C ARG A 3 6.56 -4.53 -13.02
N TYR A 4 6.87 -4.65 -11.74
CA TYR A 4 8.24 -4.58 -11.23
C TYR A 4 8.46 -5.67 -10.19
N GLU A 5 9.62 -6.33 -10.23
CA GLU A 5 9.94 -7.36 -9.24
C GLU A 5 10.18 -6.74 -7.87
N ASP A 6 9.81 -7.46 -6.82
CA ASP A 6 10.01 -6.97 -5.47
C ASP A 6 11.50 -6.73 -5.19
N LEU A 7 11.78 -5.70 -4.40
CA LEU A 7 13.14 -5.28 -4.01
C LEU A 7 14.02 -4.76 -5.15
N THR A 8 13.47 -4.63 -6.37
CA THR A 8 14.16 -3.91 -7.46
C THR A 8 14.01 -2.40 -7.31
N PRO A 9 14.93 -1.59 -7.87
CA PRO A 9 14.83 -0.13 -7.84
C PRO A 9 13.49 0.36 -8.40
N TYR A 10 12.89 1.33 -7.71
CA TYR A 10 11.62 1.93 -8.13
C TYR A 10 11.80 2.76 -9.40
N GLU A 11 11.04 2.41 -10.44
CA GLU A 11 11.16 3.00 -11.78
C GLU A 11 9.85 3.64 -12.28
N TYR A 12 8.74 3.49 -11.55
CA TYR A 12 7.42 3.94 -12.01
C TYR A 12 7.28 5.47 -12.10
N SER A 13 7.96 6.22 -11.22
CA SER A 13 7.96 7.69 -11.27
C SER A 13 9.28 8.30 -10.81
N LYS A 14 9.52 9.58 -11.15
CA LYS A 14 10.68 10.32 -10.65
C LYS A 14 10.44 10.73 -9.20
N LEU A 15 10.88 9.90 -8.25
CA LEU A 15 10.83 10.24 -6.84
C LEU A 15 11.76 11.41 -6.53
N ARG A 16 11.24 12.42 -5.81
CA ARG A 16 12.05 13.54 -5.30
C ARG A 16 12.81 13.08 -4.04
N PRO A 17 13.98 13.65 -3.73
CA PRO A 17 14.67 13.41 -2.46
C PRO A 17 13.71 13.54 -1.26
N PRO A 18 13.82 12.68 -0.23
CA PRO A 18 14.87 11.68 0.02
C PRO A 18 14.67 10.31 -0.67
N TRP A 19 13.63 10.15 -1.50
CA TRP A 19 13.13 8.83 -1.93
C TRP A 19 13.81 8.24 -3.18
N ARG A 20 14.99 8.74 -3.57
CA ARG A 20 15.66 8.38 -4.85
C ARG A 20 16.10 6.92 -4.98
N ALA A 21 16.12 6.17 -3.89
CA ALA A 21 16.54 4.76 -3.85
C ALA A 21 15.42 3.86 -3.32
N ALA A 22 14.16 4.20 -3.58
CA ALA A 22 13.05 3.33 -3.23
C ALA A 22 13.13 2.00 -3.98
N VAL A 23 12.57 0.95 -3.38
CA VAL A 23 12.40 -0.35 -4.01
C VAL A 23 10.92 -0.67 -4.21
N ASN A 24 10.62 -1.37 -5.30
CA ASN A 24 9.28 -1.82 -5.64
C ASN A 24 8.82 -2.94 -4.71
N ILE A 25 7.55 -2.90 -4.31
CA ILE A 25 6.86 -4.01 -3.64
C ILE A 25 5.46 -4.15 -4.21
N GLY A 26 5.05 -5.37 -4.61
CA GLY A 26 3.68 -5.68 -4.97
C GLY A 26 3.21 -5.05 -6.30
N TRP A 27 4.12 -4.77 -7.22
CA TRP A 27 3.80 -4.31 -8.58
C TRP A 27 3.54 -5.51 -9.50
N LEU A 28 2.41 -6.17 -9.27
CA LEU A 28 2.08 -7.48 -9.85
C LEU A 28 1.24 -7.37 -11.13
N GLU A 29 1.39 -8.33 -12.05
CA GLU A 29 0.54 -8.51 -13.23
C GLU A 29 0.18 -10.00 -13.44
N PRO A 30 -0.97 -10.33 -14.06
CA PRO A 30 -1.42 -11.71 -14.23
C PRO A 30 -0.56 -12.60 -15.14
N ASP A 31 0.28 -11.99 -15.98
CA ASP A 31 1.15 -12.69 -16.94
C ASP A 31 2.49 -13.13 -16.32
N ALA A 32 2.65 -12.96 -15.01
CA ALA A 32 3.88 -13.20 -14.29
C ALA A 32 3.65 -13.94 -12.97
N PRO A 33 4.52 -14.90 -12.61
CA PRO A 33 4.53 -15.46 -11.27
C PRO A 33 4.96 -14.40 -10.24
N TYR A 34 4.44 -14.54 -9.03
CA TYR A 34 4.83 -13.77 -7.85
C TYR A 34 4.86 -14.68 -6.63
N ALA A 35 5.51 -14.22 -5.56
CA ALA A 35 5.59 -14.98 -4.33
C ALA A 35 4.18 -15.13 -3.72
N VAL A 36 3.77 -16.37 -3.49
CA VAL A 36 2.51 -16.71 -2.84
C VAL A 36 2.77 -17.50 -1.57
N GLY A 37 1.94 -17.30 -0.55
CA GLY A 37 2.08 -18.02 0.70
C GLY A 37 1.39 -17.33 1.86
N PRO A 38 1.31 -18.01 3.01
CA PRO A 38 0.69 -17.45 4.20
C PRO A 38 1.47 -16.21 4.67
N VAL A 39 0.72 -15.24 5.20
CA VAL A 39 1.26 -14.10 5.94
C VAL A 39 0.77 -14.15 7.38
N GLU A 40 1.51 -13.49 8.27
CA GLU A 40 1.12 -13.38 9.68
C GLU A 40 -0.22 -12.66 9.84
N ASP A 41 -0.95 -13.02 10.90
CA ASP A 41 -2.21 -12.38 11.25
C ASP A 41 -2.03 -10.86 11.42
N GLY A 42 -2.99 -10.10 10.90
CA GLY A 42 -2.98 -8.63 10.98
C GLY A 42 -2.13 -7.91 9.93
N VAL A 43 -1.39 -8.63 9.07
CA VAL A 43 -0.64 -8.00 7.96
C VAL A 43 -1.57 -7.24 7.02
N VAL A 44 -2.74 -7.79 6.68
CA VAL A 44 -3.73 -7.09 5.84
C VAL A 44 -4.18 -5.80 6.52
N ASP A 45 -4.56 -5.86 7.80
CA ASP A 45 -5.01 -4.70 8.56
C ASP A 45 -3.94 -3.60 8.66
N MET A 46 -2.69 -4.00 8.88
CA MET A 46 -1.53 -3.10 8.82
C MET A 46 -1.40 -2.42 7.45
N LEU A 47 -1.47 -3.17 6.35
CA LEU A 47 -1.39 -2.60 5.01
C LEU A 47 -2.56 -1.66 4.69
N VAL A 48 -3.75 -1.94 5.21
CA VAL A 48 -4.91 -1.03 5.09
C VAL A 48 -4.64 0.28 5.84
N ARG A 49 -4.09 0.22 7.06
CA ARG A 49 -3.71 1.43 7.82
C ARG A 49 -2.62 2.24 7.13
N LEU A 50 -1.59 1.59 6.59
CA LEU A 50 -0.55 2.26 5.81
C LEU A 50 -1.11 2.87 4.51
N SER A 51 -2.07 2.20 3.86
CA SER A 51 -2.78 2.76 2.70
C SER A 51 -3.64 3.98 3.01
N HIS A 52 -3.90 4.26 4.29
CA HIS A 52 -4.55 5.49 4.74
C HIS A 52 -3.55 6.57 5.17
N THR A 53 -2.45 6.18 5.83
CA THR A 53 -1.54 7.11 6.52
C THR A 53 -0.28 7.49 5.72
N HIS A 54 0.15 6.63 4.80
CA HIS A 54 1.40 6.75 4.04
C HIS A 54 1.16 6.88 2.54
N ILE A 55 0.02 7.45 2.17
CA ILE A 55 -0.39 7.61 0.78
C ILE A 55 0.57 8.55 0.03
N ALA A 56 0.99 8.13 -1.16
CA ALA A 56 1.86 8.87 -2.05
C ALA A 56 1.37 8.74 -3.49
N ASN A 57 1.83 9.62 -4.39
CA ASN A 57 1.56 9.55 -5.83
C ASN A 57 0.08 9.28 -6.19
N VAL A 58 -0.84 10.04 -5.58
CA VAL A 58 -2.27 9.93 -5.87
C VAL A 58 -2.53 10.25 -7.35
N THR A 59 -3.25 9.37 -8.02
CA THR A 59 -3.58 9.49 -9.44
C THR A 59 -5.03 9.98 -9.64
N ARG A 60 -5.35 10.42 -10.86
CA ARG A 60 -6.72 10.84 -11.24
C ARG A 60 -7.63 9.65 -11.62
N GLY A 61 -7.10 8.43 -11.61
CA GLY A 61 -7.81 7.21 -11.96
C GLY A 61 -7.83 6.22 -10.80
N ILE A 62 -8.65 5.18 -10.94
CA ILE A 62 -8.63 4.04 -10.03
C ILE A 62 -8.23 2.84 -10.87
N TYR A 63 -7.18 2.16 -10.46
CA TYR A 63 -6.72 0.92 -11.06
C TYR A 63 -7.58 -0.24 -10.57
N ARG A 64 -8.15 -0.99 -11.51
CA ARG A 64 -8.90 -2.22 -11.24
C ARG A 64 -7.92 -3.36 -10.99
N CYS A 65 -8.21 -4.24 -10.03
CA CYS A 65 -7.45 -5.48 -9.86
C CYS A 65 -7.53 -6.31 -11.15
N ARG A 66 -6.37 -6.67 -11.71
CA ARG A 66 -6.30 -7.45 -12.97
C ARG A 66 -6.51 -8.95 -12.77
N PHE A 67 -6.45 -9.44 -11.53
CA PHE A 67 -6.62 -10.85 -11.19
C PHE A 67 -8.11 -11.23 -11.02
N CYS A 68 -8.86 -10.49 -10.20
CA CYS A 68 -10.29 -10.75 -9.96
C CYS A 68 -11.24 -9.71 -10.56
N GLY A 69 -10.72 -8.64 -11.16
CA GLY A 69 -11.56 -7.57 -11.70
C GLY A 69 -12.15 -6.63 -10.66
N ALA A 70 -11.81 -6.73 -9.38
CA ALA A 70 -12.34 -5.84 -8.34
C ALA A 70 -11.98 -4.37 -8.57
N PHE A 71 -12.93 -3.46 -8.29
CA PHE A 71 -12.83 -2.04 -8.60
C PHE A 71 -13.50 -1.19 -7.52
N LYS A 72 -13.01 0.03 -7.29
CA LYS A 72 -13.50 0.93 -6.22
C LYS A 72 -13.53 0.24 -4.85
N LEU A 73 -12.44 -0.47 -4.54
CA LEU A 73 -12.25 -1.17 -3.28
C LEU A 73 -12.07 -0.14 -2.15
N SER A 74 -13.13 0.11 -1.40
CA SER A 74 -13.07 0.95 -0.19
C SER A 74 -13.05 0.05 1.04
N LEU A 75 -11.98 0.10 1.82
CA LEU A 75 -11.80 -0.72 3.01
C LEU A 75 -11.90 0.17 4.26
N ASN A 76 -12.61 -0.31 5.29
CA ASN A 76 -12.59 0.34 6.60
C ASN A 76 -11.19 0.30 7.16
N VAL A 77 -10.71 1.41 7.72
CA VAL A 77 -9.40 1.45 8.35
C VAL A 77 -9.52 0.84 9.75
N PRO A 78 -8.83 -0.27 10.04
CA PRO A 78 -8.93 -0.92 11.34
C PRO A 78 -8.59 0.05 12.47
N GLU A 79 -9.35 -0.04 13.57
CA GLU A 79 -9.20 0.78 14.78
C GLU A 79 -9.48 2.29 14.62
N ILE A 80 -9.90 2.76 13.44
CA ILE A 80 -10.29 4.16 13.20
C ILE A 80 -11.75 4.22 12.77
N SER A 81 -12.65 4.39 13.74
CA SER A 81 -14.10 4.43 13.50
C SER A 81 -14.50 5.48 12.45
N GLY A 82 -15.17 5.00 11.39
CA GLY A 82 -15.69 5.83 10.30
C GLY A 82 -14.65 6.23 9.25
N ALA A 83 -13.39 5.80 9.38
CA ALA A 83 -12.38 6.00 8.36
C ALA A 83 -12.39 4.84 7.35
N SER A 84 -12.21 5.17 6.08
CA SER A 84 -11.99 4.22 5.01
C SER A 84 -10.87 4.68 4.09
N THR A 85 -10.23 3.74 3.41
CA THR A 85 -9.26 4.02 2.35
C THR A 85 -9.70 3.36 1.05
N LEU A 86 -9.61 4.12 -0.03
CA LEU A 86 -9.85 3.64 -1.38
C LEU A 86 -8.56 3.04 -1.92
N LEU A 87 -8.60 1.82 -2.46
CA LEU A 87 -7.43 1.20 -3.07
C LEU A 87 -7.38 1.43 -4.59
N GLY A 88 -6.19 1.28 -5.16
CA GLY A 88 -5.94 1.35 -6.60
C GLY A 88 -5.80 2.76 -7.16
N HIS A 89 -5.89 3.80 -6.33
CA HIS A 89 -5.81 5.19 -6.79
C HIS A 89 -4.47 5.87 -6.48
N ALA A 90 -3.61 5.22 -5.70
CA ALA A 90 -2.36 5.79 -5.18
C ALA A 90 -1.31 4.70 -4.90
N GLU A 91 -0.15 5.14 -4.45
CA GLU A 91 0.93 4.32 -3.90
C GLU A 91 1.02 4.51 -2.39
N ILE A 92 1.77 3.63 -1.71
CA ILE A 92 2.22 3.79 -0.33
C ILE A 92 3.74 3.88 -0.30
N HIS A 93 4.27 4.93 0.32
CA HIS A 93 5.71 5.11 0.48
C HIS A 93 6.06 5.26 1.95
N PHE A 94 7.05 4.50 2.43
CA PHE A 94 7.61 4.68 3.77
C PHE A 94 9.07 4.26 3.83
N LYS A 95 9.77 4.72 4.86
CA LYS A 95 11.17 4.41 5.12
C LYS A 95 11.27 3.46 6.31
N GLY A 96 11.91 2.31 6.12
CA GLY A 96 12.27 1.40 7.21
C GLY A 96 13.41 1.95 8.08
N HIS A 97 13.60 1.38 9.27
CA HIS A 97 14.67 1.79 10.18
C HIS A 97 16.08 1.59 9.60
N ASP A 98 16.26 0.59 8.74
CA ASP A 98 17.50 0.33 7.99
C ASP A 98 17.81 1.42 6.94
N GLY A 99 16.87 2.33 6.71
CA GLY A 99 16.96 3.40 5.75
C GLY A 99 16.38 3.09 4.38
N THR A 100 15.98 1.84 4.14
CA THR A 100 15.36 1.41 2.88
C THR A 100 14.02 2.08 2.71
N VAL A 101 13.75 2.57 1.50
CA VAL A 101 12.45 3.15 1.14
C VAL A 101 11.67 2.12 0.35
N TYR A 102 10.45 1.85 0.76
CA TYR A 102 9.55 0.93 0.08
C TYR A 102 8.45 1.69 -0.64
N ALA A 103 8.17 1.30 -1.87
CA ALA A 103 7.09 1.85 -2.69
C ALA A 103 6.20 0.73 -3.23
N ALA A 104 4.93 0.75 -2.83
CA ALA A 104 3.94 -0.23 -3.24
C ALA A 104 2.68 0.44 -3.80
N PRO A 105 1.94 -0.21 -4.72
CA PRO A 105 0.60 0.26 -5.05
C PRO A 105 -0.32 0.09 -3.84
N SER A 106 -1.28 0.99 -3.67
CA SER A 106 -2.32 0.85 -2.62
C SER A 106 -3.12 -0.45 -2.72
N LEU A 107 -3.11 -1.15 -3.87
CA LEU A 107 -3.70 -2.47 -4.01
C LEU A 107 -2.99 -3.58 -3.25
N ILE A 108 -1.82 -3.34 -2.66
CA ILE A 108 -1.04 -4.37 -1.95
C ILE A 108 -1.86 -5.09 -0.87
N ALA A 109 -2.69 -4.37 -0.09
CA ALA A 109 -3.54 -4.99 0.93
C ALA A 109 -4.54 -5.99 0.31
N HIS A 110 -5.09 -5.66 -0.86
CA HIS A 110 -6.00 -6.53 -1.60
C HIS A 110 -5.25 -7.72 -2.22
N TYR A 111 -4.03 -7.53 -2.72
CA TYR A 111 -3.22 -8.63 -3.25
C TYR A 111 -2.87 -9.65 -2.18
N VAL A 112 -2.54 -9.20 -0.97
CA VAL A 112 -2.28 -10.10 0.16
C VAL A 112 -3.56 -10.83 0.59
N ALA A 113 -4.69 -10.12 0.67
CA ALA A 113 -5.94 -10.69 1.18
C ALA A 113 -6.64 -11.66 0.21
N GLU A 114 -6.64 -11.35 -1.09
CA GLU A 114 -7.48 -12.05 -2.08
C GLU A 114 -6.69 -12.87 -3.10
N HIS A 115 -5.36 -12.70 -3.13
CA HIS A 115 -4.49 -13.31 -4.13
C HIS A 115 -3.26 -14.00 -3.52
N ASP A 116 -3.28 -14.24 -2.20
CA ASP A 116 -2.22 -14.93 -1.45
C ASP A 116 -0.82 -14.37 -1.68
N TYR A 117 -0.70 -13.12 -2.16
CA TYR A 117 0.59 -12.50 -2.38
C TYR A 117 1.32 -12.44 -1.05
N SER A 118 2.55 -12.95 -1.03
CA SER A 118 3.43 -12.98 0.13
C SER A 118 4.55 -11.95 -0.08
N PRO A 119 4.42 -10.73 0.49
CA PRO A 119 5.45 -9.71 0.33
C PRO A 119 6.78 -10.13 0.96
N PRO A 120 7.92 -9.57 0.51
CA PRO A 120 9.20 -9.83 1.14
C PRO A 120 9.18 -9.57 2.65
N ARG A 121 9.79 -10.48 3.42
CA ARG A 121 9.83 -10.40 4.89
C ARG A 121 10.35 -9.05 5.40
N GLN A 122 11.42 -8.53 4.80
CA GLN A 122 12.00 -7.24 5.17
C GLN A 122 11.05 -6.05 4.97
N PHE A 123 10.13 -6.13 4.00
CA PHE A 123 9.09 -5.13 3.82
C PHE A 123 8.03 -5.24 4.93
N ILE A 124 7.58 -6.45 5.26
CA ILE A 124 6.59 -6.68 6.31
C ILE A 124 7.12 -6.19 7.67
N GLU A 125 8.36 -6.54 8.00
CA GLU A 125 9.00 -6.11 9.25
C GLU A 125 9.07 -4.57 9.34
N ALA A 126 9.54 -3.90 8.29
CA ALA A 126 9.59 -2.44 8.23
C ALA A 126 8.19 -1.79 8.27
N ALA A 127 7.20 -2.38 7.59
CA ALA A 127 5.82 -1.91 7.60
C ALA A 127 5.22 -1.93 9.01
N TRP A 128 5.50 -2.98 9.78
CA TRP A 128 5.05 -3.09 11.17
C TRP A 128 5.68 -2.04 12.08
N GLU A 129 6.97 -1.78 11.93
CA GLU A 129 7.66 -0.73 12.68
C GLU A 129 7.03 0.64 12.41
N VAL A 130 6.82 0.96 11.13
CA VAL A 130 6.21 2.22 10.69
C VAL A 130 4.77 2.33 11.21
N ASP A 131 3.92 1.31 11.01
CA ASP A 131 2.53 1.32 11.49
C ASP A 131 2.43 1.53 13.01
N ARG A 132 3.35 0.94 13.79
CA ARG A 132 3.41 1.12 15.25
C ARG A 132 3.85 2.53 15.66
N SER A 133 4.76 3.14 14.91
CA SER A 133 5.20 4.52 15.16
C SER A 133 4.20 5.59 14.69
N THR A 134 3.22 5.21 13.87
CA THR A 134 2.28 6.14 13.25
C THR A 134 1.14 6.46 14.20
N PRO A 135 0.92 7.74 14.54
CA PRO A 135 -0.19 8.13 15.40
C PRO A 135 -1.55 7.77 14.77
N ARG A 136 -2.38 7.05 15.53
CA ARG A 136 -3.76 6.68 15.13
C ARG A 136 -4.71 7.84 15.42
N VAL A 137 -4.53 8.96 14.73
CA VAL A 137 -5.34 10.17 14.97
C VAL A 137 -6.52 10.23 13.99
N ARG A 138 -7.70 10.60 14.50
CA ARG A 138 -8.86 10.97 13.67
C ARG A 138 -8.50 12.20 12.83
N HIS A 139 -8.38 12.07 11.52
CA HIS A 139 -8.59 13.22 10.65
C HIS A 139 -10.10 13.50 10.60
N SER A 140 -10.61 14.27 11.55
CA SER A 140 -11.90 14.93 11.38
C SER A 140 -11.78 15.95 10.25
N ARG A 141 -12.16 15.56 9.04
CA ARG A 141 -12.60 16.51 8.02
C ARG A 141 -14.09 16.29 7.78
N GLY A 142 -14.90 16.78 8.72
CA GLY A 142 -16.18 17.33 8.33
C GLY A 142 -15.89 18.55 7.47
N VAL A 143 -16.15 18.46 6.17
CA VAL A 143 -16.39 19.66 5.37
C VAL A 143 -17.78 20.12 5.79
N PRO A 144 -17.97 21.33 6.35
CA PRO A 144 -19.31 21.86 6.50
C PRO A 144 -19.86 22.07 5.09
N VAL A 145 -20.91 21.32 4.76
CA VAL A 145 -21.79 21.67 3.66
C VAL A 145 -22.59 22.89 4.11
N ASN A 146 -22.08 24.08 3.76
CA ASN A 146 -22.93 25.27 3.69
C ASN A 146 -23.59 25.24 2.30
N GLY A 147 -24.89 25.00 2.29
CA GLY A 147 -25.76 25.00 1.12
C GLY A 147 -27.18 24.65 1.51
#